data_AF-K2D7D4-F1
#
_entry.id   AF-K2D7D4-F1
#
_cell.length_a   1.000
_cell.length_b   1.000
_cell.length_c   1.000
_cell.angle_alpha   90.00
_cell.angle_beta   90.00
_cell.angle_gamma   90.00
#
_symmetry.space_group_name_H-M   'P 1'
#
loop_
_entity.id
_entity.type
_entity.pdbx_description
1 polymer ?
#
loop_
_entity_poly.entity_id
_entity_poly.type
_entity_poly.pdbx_seq_one_letter_code
_entity_poly.pdbx_strand_id
1 'polypeptide(L)'
;MPNPEGTDTDTEWIEIYNSGTVNIDLGNWSLDDAEEGSTPYVFPTGTMVEAQDFLVISRADSDIALNNDVDEVRLFNYEGTLQDSVMYEDSPEGQSYARISLQETAYLSKNRILAWLIPTTKATEINWEWTTDITQGFHNPAYYRIEGEIVEVDAFENKIEVKQKDKILEISTASIALNGELKKSAFQKGKTIKGYAVEIEPGKYELKSIELENSDMQSSALKSPLMAKMLLILAMGSCGAGMIWIKKKDQALKSA
;
A
#
# COMPACT_ATOMS: atom_id res chain seq x y z
N MET A 1 -9.29 -6.93 4.23
CA MET A 1 -10.17 -5.88 4.79
C MET A 1 -10.74 -6.40 6.09
N PRO A 2 -10.26 -5.92 7.25
CA PRO A 2 -10.68 -6.42 8.55
C PRO A 2 -11.88 -5.66 9.15
N ASN A 3 -12.05 -4.37 8.86
CA ASN A 3 -13.15 -3.57 9.40
C ASN A 3 -14.04 -2.98 8.27
N PRO A 4 -14.91 -3.78 7.63
CA PRO A 4 -15.82 -3.30 6.59
C PRO A 4 -16.95 -2.43 7.14
N GLU A 5 -17.50 -1.50 6.36
CA GLU A 5 -18.72 -0.77 6.78
C GLU A 5 -19.91 -1.74 6.92
N GLY A 6 -20.70 -1.60 8.00
CA GLY A 6 -21.93 -2.38 8.22
C GLY A 6 -21.80 -3.42 9.34
N THR A 7 -22.43 -4.59 9.19
CA THR A 7 -22.31 -5.66 10.19
C THR A 7 -21.08 -6.52 9.89
N ASP A 8 -20.13 -6.53 10.81
CA ASP A 8 -18.78 -7.16 10.74
C ASP A 8 -18.74 -8.66 10.33
N THR A 9 -19.87 -9.34 10.19
CA THR A 9 -19.90 -10.81 10.10
C THR A 9 -19.77 -11.37 8.68
N ASP A 10 -20.04 -10.60 7.62
CA ASP A 10 -20.13 -11.16 6.26
C ASP A 10 -19.23 -10.49 5.20
N THR A 11 -18.50 -9.43 5.57
CA THR A 11 -17.82 -8.55 4.59
C THR A 11 -16.31 -8.47 4.76
N GLU A 12 -15.75 -9.12 5.77
CA GLU A 12 -14.30 -9.32 5.92
C GLU A 12 -13.76 -10.20 4.79
N TRP A 13 -12.56 -9.87 4.32
CA TRP A 13 -11.89 -10.68 3.31
C TRP A 13 -10.37 -10.55 3.37
N ILE A 14 -9.71 -11.58 2.86
CA ILE A 14 -8.27 -11.63 2.62
C ILE A 14 -8.05 -11.84 1.12
N GLU A 15 -7.04 -11.20 0.56
CA GLU A 15 -6.68 -11.37 -0.84
C GLU A 15 -5.23 -11.82 -0.98
N ILE A 16 -5.02 -12.77 -1.88
CA ILE A 16 -3.71 -13.28 -2.26
C ILE A 16 -3.46 -12.88 -3.70
N TYR A 17 -2.32 -12.26 -3.95
CA TYR A 17 -1.87 -11.91 -5.29
C TYR A 17 -0.68 -12.78 -5.71
N ASN A 18 -0.82 -13.49 -6.82
CA ASN A 18 0.29 -14.22 -7.42
C ASN A 18 1.17 -13.28 -8.26
N SER A 19 2.18 -12.69 -7.64
CA SER A 19 3.18 -11.84 -8.33
C SER A 19 4.12 -12.60 -9.29
N GLY A 20 4.01 -13.92 -9.35
CA GLY A 20 4.81 -14.78 -10.21
C GLY A 20 4.46 -14.70 -11.69
N THR A 21 5.23 -15.42 -12.50
CA THR A 21 5.00 -15.57 -13.95
C THR A 21 4.38 -16.91 -14.32
N VAL A 22 4.05 -17.72 -13.32
CA VAL A 22 3.46 -19.06 -13.47
C VAL A 22 2.27 -19.20 -12.52
N ASN A 23 1.29 -20.01 -12.91
CA ASN A 23 0.14 -20.31 -12.07
C ASN A 23 0.59 -21.11 -10.83
N ILE A 24 -0.04 -20.84 -9.68
CA ILE A 24 0.25 -21.51 -8.41
C ILE A 24 -0.99 -22.34 -8.00
N ASP A 25 -0.76 -23.59 -7.64
CA ASP A 25 -1.76 -24.44 -6.96
C ASP A 25 -1.60 -24.27 -5.45
N LEU A 26 -2.62 -23.68 -4.82
CA LEU A 26 -2.70 -23.48 -3.38
C LEU A 26 -3.35 -24.69 -2.67
N GLY A 27 -3.67 -25.78 -3.38
CA GLY A 27 -4.26 -26.96 -2.77
C GLY A 27 -3.48 -27.45 -1.53
N ASN A 28 -4.19 -27.57 -0.40
CA ASN A 28 -3.65 -27.93 0.91
C ASN A 28 -2.66 -26.93 1.54
N TRP A 29 -2.52 -25.73 0.98
CA TRP A 29 -1.93 -24.61 1.69
C TRP A 29 -2.88 -24.16 2.81
N SER A 30 -2.40 -23.34 3.73
CA SER A 30 -3.25 -22.79 4.80
C SER A 30 -3.08 -21.30 5.00
N LEU A 31 -4.18 -20.66 5.37
CA LEU A 31 -4.29 -19.25 5.75
C LEU A 31 -4.70 -19.18 7.22
N ASP A 32 -4.13 -18.23 7.96
CA ASP A 32 -4.30 -18.14 9.41
C ASP A 32 -4.22 -16.68 9.89
N ASP A 33 -4.88 -16.32 10.99
CA ASP A 33 -4.98 -14.95 11.55
C ASP A 33 -4.16 -14.71 12.82
N ALA A 34 -3.67 -15.76 13.49
CA ALA A 34 -2.64 -15.70 14.54
C ALA A 34 -2.29 -17.13 15.02
N GLU A 35 -1.21 -17.30 15.79
CA GLU A 35 -0.88 -18.62 16.36
C GLU A 35 -1.92 -19.14 17.38
N GLU A 36 -2.67 -18.23 17.99
CA GLU A 36 -3.77 -18.52 18.92
C GLU A 36 -5.11 -17.90 18.43
N GLY A 37 -5.30 -17.82 17.10
CA GLY A 37 -6.47 -17.22 16.46
C GLY A 37 -7.58 -18.21 16.09
N SER A 38 -8.18 -17.98 14.93
CA SER A 38 -9.17 -18.86 14.30
C SER A 38 -8.56 -20.23 13.96
N THR A 39 -9.41 -21.18 13.55
CA THR A 39 -8.87 -22.41 12.95
C THR A 39 -8.28 -22.07 11.57
N PRO A 40 -7.05 -22.49 11.24
CA PRO A 40 -6.47 -22.19 9.93
C PRO A 40 -7.35 -22.70 8.80
N TYR A 41 -7.62 -21.84 7.82
CA TYR A 41 -8.33 -22.21 6.61
C TYR A 41 -7.40 -22.99 5.68
N VAL A 42 -7.81 -24.20 5.29
CA VAL A 42 -7.06 -25.04 4.34
C VAL A 42 -7.70 -24.93 2.97
N PHE A 43 -6.92 -24.48 1.99
CA PHE A 43 -7.39 -24.33 0.63
C PHE A 43 -7.79 -25.69 0.02
N PRO A 44 -8.99 -25.79 -0.59
CA PRO A 44 -9.42 -26.99 -1.29
C PRO A 44 -8.41 -27.43 -2.37
N THR A 45 -8.29 -28.74 -2.58
CA THR A 45 -7.42 -29.27 -3.64
C THR A 45 -7.84 -28.71 -5.01
N GLY A 46 -6.86 -28.26 -5.81
CA GLY A 46 -7.09 -27.66 -7.12
C GLY A 46 -7.43 -26.17 -7.09
N THR A 47 -7.23 -25.50 -5.96
CA THR A 47 -7.34 -24.04 -5.87
C THR A 47 -6.17 -23.41 -6.63
N MET A 48 -6.44 -22.89 -7.83
CA MET A 48 -5.44 -22.27 -8.70
C MET A 48 -5.51 -20.75 -8.63
N VAL A 49 -4.34 -20.10 -8.57
CA VAL A 49 -4.20 -18.65 -8.81
C VAL A 49 -3.32 -18.45 -10.04
N GLU A 50 -3.86 -17.82 -11.08
CA GLU A 50 -3.12 -17.59 -12.32
C GLU A 50 -1.95 -16.61 -12.10
N ALA A 51 -0.98 -16.65 -13.00
CA ALA A 51 0.13 -15.69 -12.98
C ALA A 51 -0.41 -14.26 -13.08
N GLN A 52 0.03 -13.38 -12.18
CA GLN A 52 -0.42 -11.99 -12.10
C GLN A 52 -1.91 -11.81 -11.76
N ASP A 53 -2.54 -12.80 -11.13
CA ASP A 53 -3.96 -12.77 -10.76
C ASP A 53 -4.17 -12.84 -9.25
N PHE A 54 -5.42 -12.60 -8.84
CA PHE A 54 -5.87 -12.46 -7.46
C PHE A 54 -6.80 -13.60 -7.06
N LEU A 55 -6.69 -14.01 -5.80
CA LEU A 55 -7.69 -14.86 -5.15
C LEU A 55 -8.21 -14.13 -3.92
N VAL A 56 -9.52 -13.93 -3.86
CA VAL A 56 -10.19 -13.34 -2.71
C VAL A 56 -10.86 -14.44 -1.90
N ILE A 57 -10.65 -14.38 -0.59
CA ILE A 57 -11.18 -15.31 0.39
C ILE A 57 -12.03 -14.51 1.37
N SER A 58 -13.34 -14.73 1.36
CA SER A 58 -14.24 -14.08 2.31
C SER A 58 -14.20 -14.79 3.67
N ARG A 59 -14.57 -14.08 4.73
CA ARG A 59 -14.80 -14.69 6.05
C ARG A 59 -15.82 -15.83 6.00
N ALA A 60 -16.88 -15.70 5.20
CA ALA A 60 -17.89 -16.74 5.06
C ALA A 60 -17.35 -18.04 4.43
N ASP A 61 -16.28 -17.95 3.64
CA ASP A 61 -15.63 -19.10 3.03
C ASP A 61 -14.54 -19.72 3.92
N SER A 62 -13.84 -18.89 4.70
CA SER A 62 -12.67 -19.31 5.48
C SER A 62 -12.93 -19.54 6.97
N ASP A 63 -14.02 -18.97 7.50
CA ASP A 63 -14.28 -18.81 8.93
C ASP A 63 -13.19 -18.04 9.71
N ILE A 64 -12.24 -17.40 9.01
CA ILE A 64 -11.21 -16.54 9.61
C ILE A 64 -11.85 -15.22 10.01
N ALA A 65 -11.76 -14.87 11.30
CA ALA A 65 -12.28 -13.63 11.85
C ALA A 65 -11.12 -12.67 12.14
N LEU A 66 -11.06 -11.58 11.39
CA LEU A 66 -9.99 -10.61 11.50
C LEU A 66 -10.25 -9.60 12.63
N ASN A 67 -9.30 -9.45 13.56
CA ASN A 67 -9.42 -8.51 14.68
C ASN A 67 -9.19 -7.06 14.22
N ASN A 68 -9.97 -6.12 14.75
CA ASN A 68 -9.84 -4.70 14.39
C ASN A 68 -8.69 -3.99 15.11
N ASP A 69 -8.26 -4.46 16.29
CA ASP A 69 -7.22 -3.80 17.08
C ASP A 69 -5.82 -4.20 16.60
N VAL A 70 -5.47 -5.49 16.62
CA VAL A 70 -4.19 -6.04 16.15
C VAL A 70 -4.45 -7.44 15.62
N ASP A 71 -3.89 -7.77 14.45
CA ASP A 71 -3.93 -9.13 13.92
C ASP A 71 -2.82 -9.40 12.90
N GLU A 72 -2.63 -10.67 12.53
CA GLU A 72 -1.65 -11.07 11.51
C GLU A 72 -2.20 -12.12 10.53
N VAL A 73 -2.27 -11.78 9.25
CA VAL A 73 -2.58 -12.78 8.21
C VAL A 73 -1.31 -13.51 7.79
N ARG A 74 -1.33 -14.84 7.83
CA ARG A 74 -0.17 -15.71 7.54
C ARG A 74 -0.53 -16.77 6.51
N LEU A 75 0.29 -16.90 5.46
CA LEU A 75 0.12 -17.89 4.40
C LEU A 75 1.22 -18.96 4.50
N PHE A 76 0.81 -20.22 4.65
CA PHE A 76 1.71 -21.37 4.70
C PHE A 76 1.50 -22.25 3.47
N ASN A 77 2.58 -22.82 2.94
CA ASN A 77 2.48 -23.80 1.86
C ASN A 77 2.01 -25.17 2.38
N TYR A 78 1.77 -26.12 1.47
CA TYR A 78 1.35 -27.49 1.80
C TYR A 78 2.32 -28.28 2.71
N GLU A 79 3.56 -27.80 2.89
CA GLU A 79 4.56 -28.39 3.79
C GLU A 79 4.54 -27.74 5.18
N GLY A 80 3.68 -26.75 5.41
CA GLY A 80 3.62 -25.95 6.64
C GLY A 80 4.71 -24.86 6.71
N THR A 81 5.35 -24.53 5.57
CA THR A 81 6.36 -23.47 5.53
C THR A 81 5.72 -22.13 5.26
N LEU A 82 5.95 -21.15 6.14
CA LEU A 82 5.49 -19.77 5.98
C LEU A 82 6.03 -19.18 4.65
N GLN A 83 5.12 -18.69 3.81
CA GLN A 83 5.42 -18.05 2.53
C GLN A 83 5.37 -16.53 2.63
N ASP A 84 4.35 -16.00 3.29
CA ASP A 84 4.18 -14.56 3.51
C ASP A 84 3.36 -14.30 4.77
N SER A 85 3.52 -13.11 5.35
CA SER A 85 2.63 -12.62 6.39
C SER A 85 2.52 -11.10 6.40
N VAL A 86 1.41 -10.62 6.95
CA VAL A 86 1.17 -9.19 7.17
C VAL A 86 0.48 -8.99 8.51
N MET A 87 1.14 -8.24 9.40
CA MET A 87 0.57 -7.75 10.64
C MET A 87 0.01 -6.35 10.44
N TYR A 88 -1.12 -6.06 11.04
CA TYR A 88 -1.73 -4.74 11.05
C TYR A 88 -2.26 -4.38 12.44
N GLU A 89 -2.48 -3.08 12.63
CA GLU A 89 -2.96 -2.50 13.89
C GLU A 89 -3.98 -1.39 13.58
N ASP A 90 -4.88 -1.12 14.53
CA ASP A 90 -5.84 -0.02 14.54
C ASP A 90 -6.66 0.09 13.24
N SER A 91 -7.39 -0.97 12.86
CA SER A 91 -8.14 -1.05 11.61
C SER A 91 -9.26 0.02 11.51
N PRO A 92 -9.12 1.01 10.62
CA PRO A 92 -10.18 1.96 10.34
C PRO A 92 -11.34 1.28 9.64
N GLU A 93 -12.57 1.66 10.01
CA GLU A 93 -13.78 1.22 9.31
C GLU A 93 -13.75 1.66 7.83
N GLY A 94 -14.20 0.78 6.94
CA GLY A 94 -14.31 1.03 5.51
C GLY A 94 -12.97 1.09 4.77
N GLN A 95 -11.89 0.55 5.35
CA GLN A 95 -10.57 0.55 4.71
C GLN A 95 -9.97 -0.85 4.60
N SER A 96 -9.20 -1.06 3.54
CA SER A 96 -8.36 -2.26 3.39
C SER A 96 -6.91 -1.94 3.74
N TYR A 97 -6.25 -2.85 4.44
CA TYR A 97 -4.79 -2.81 4.57
C TYR A 97 -4.18 -3.43 3.31
N ALA A 98 -3.55 -2.60 2.49
CA ALA A 98 -3.16 -2.97 1.13
C ALA A 98 -1.68 -2.73 0.88
N ARG A 99 -1.07 -3.63 0.10
CA ARG A 99 0.31 -3.51 -0.35
C ARG A 99 0.38 -2.54 -1.54
N ILE A 100 0.83 -1.33 -1.29
CA ILE A 100 0.95 -0.26 -2.28
C ILE A 100 2.39 -0.10 -2.79
N SER A 101 2.55 0.32 -4.04
CA SER A 101 3.85 0.67 -4.60
C SER A 101 4.07 2.19 -4.57
N LEU A 102 5.18 2.64 -4.02
CA LEU A 102 5.63 4.02 -4.18
C LEU A 102 6.46 4.13 -5.46
N GLN A 103 6.02 5.00 -6.37
CA GLN A 103 6.71 5.29 -7.62
C GLN A 103 7.31 6.69 -7.62
N GLU A 104 8.59 6.79 -8.01
CA GLU A 104 9.17 8.08 -8.34
C GLU A 104 8.53 8.65 -9.62
N THR A 105 8.06 9.89 -9.54
CA THR A 105 7.47 10.65 -10.66
C THR A 105 8.43 10.95 -11.81
N ALA A 106 9.72 10.60 -11.68
CA ALA A 106 10.73 10.78 -12.72
C ALA A 106 10.37 10.13 -14.08
N TYR A 107 9.37 9.26 -14.11
CA TYR A 107 8.93 8.50 -15.29
C TYR A 107 7.61 8.96 -15.91
N LEU A 108 6.97 10.02 -15.41
CA LEU A 108 5.80 10.60 -16.08
C LEU A 108 6.14 11.10 -17.50
N SER A 109 7.43 11.18 -17.86
CA SER A 109 8.00 12.02 -18.93
C SER A 109 7.86 11.54 -20.37
N LYS A 110 7.17 10.45 -20.72
CA LYS A 110 6.99 10.12 -22.16
C LYS A 110 5.60 9.59 -22.45
N ASN A 111 4.92 10.23 -23.40
CA ASN A 111 3.73 9.75 -24.11
C ASN A 111 3.71 8.22 -24.19
N ARG A 112 2.83 7.54 -23.44
CA ARG A 112 2.69 6.09 -23.57
C ARG A 112 1.22 5.69 -23.49
N ILE A 113 0.67 5.49 -24.69
CA ILE A 113 -0.49 4.61 -25.00
C ILE A 113 -0.26 3.16 -24.48
N LEU A 114 0.91 2.86 -23.90
CA LEU A 114 1.34 1.54 -23.44
C LEU A 114 1.85 1.56 -21.99
N ALA A 115 1.57 2.58 -21.17
CA ALA A 115 2.09 2.66 -19.79
C ALA A 115 1.70 1.44 -18.94
N TRP A 116 0.52 0.86 -19.17
CA TRP A 116 0.06 -0.40 -18.55
C TRP A 116 0.89 -1.64 -18.97
N LEU A 117 1.60 -1.60 -20.11
CA LEU A 117 2.30 -2.76 -20.69
C LEU A 117 3.81 -2.80 -20.43
N ILE A 118 4.41 -1.75 -19.86
CA ILE A 118 5.81 -1.80 -19.39
C ILE A 118 5.92 -0.98 -18.11
N PRO A 119 6.09 -1.62 -16.94
CA PRO A 119 6.48 -0.92 -15.72
C PRO A 119 7.93 -0.44 -15.89
N THR A 120 8.11 0.74 -16.49
CA THR A 120 9.43 1.39 -16.58
C THR A 120 9.82 2.10 -15.28
N THR A 121 8.89 2.21 -14.33
CA THR A 121 9.16 2.63 -12.95
C THR A 121 9.54 1.40 -12.16
N LYS A 122 10.79 1.33 -11.69
CA LYS A 122 11.04 0.49 -10.51
C LYS A 122 10.22 1.12 -9.39
N ALA A 123 9.26 0.38 -8.84
CA ALA A 123 8.70 0.70 -7.53
C ALA A 123 9.91 0.90 -6.60
N THR A 124 10.05 2.08 -6.03
CA THR A 124 11.19 2.39 -5.18
C THR A 124 11.01 1.77 -3.81
N GLU A 125 9.75 1.67 -3.35
CA GLU A 125 9.38 1.08 -2.07
C GLU A 125 8.01 0.41 -2.18
N ILE A 126 7.80 -0.66 -1.41
CA ILE A 126 6.52 -1.33 -1.27
C ILE A 126 6.12 -1.26 0.20
N ASN A 127 4.99 -0.63 0.49
CA ASN A 127 4.50 -0.43 1.86
C ASN A 127 3.11 -1.02 2.01
N TRP A 128 2.77 -1.43 3.23
CA TRP A 128 1.40 -1.75 3.59
C TRP A 128 0.76 -0.52 4.23
N GLU A 129 -0.39 -0.11 3.72
CA GLU A 129 -1.09 1.09 4.16
C GLU A 129 -2.60 0.84 4.23
N TRP A 130 -3.24 1.52 5.18
CA TRP A 130 -4.69 1.65 5.18
C TRP A 130 -5.11 2.53 4.01
N THR A 131 -6.03 2.02 3.20
CA THR A 131 -6.55 2.76 2.05
C THR A 131 -8.05 2.61 1.92
N THR A 132 -8.68 3.71 1.47
CA THR A 132 -10.08 3.76 1.03
C THR A 132 -10.23 3.30 -0.42
N ASP A 133 -9.14 3.12 -1.15
CA ASP A 133 -9.13 2.63 -2.53
C ASP A 133 -9.20 1.09 -2.53
N ILE A 134 -10.34 0.57 -2.08
CA ILE A 134 -10.60 -0.87 -1.97
C ILE A 134 -10.59 -1.47 -3.39
N THR A 135 -9.61 -2.35 -3.65
CA THR A 135 -9.33 -2.93 -4.97
C THR A 135 -9.45 -4.45 -4.98
N GLN A 136 -10.46 -4.98 -4.26
CA GLN A 136 -10.75 -6.41 -4.21
C GLN A 136 -10.85 -7.04 -5.61
N GLY A 137 -9.98 -8.00 -5.92
CA GLY A 137 -9.84 -8.68 -7.21
C GLY A 137 -9.08 -7.87 -8.28
N PHE A 138 -8.47 -6.74 -7.92
CA PHE A 138 -7.77 -5.85 -8.82
C PHE A 138 -6.43 -5.40 -8.24
N HIS A 139 -5.55 -4.85 -9.07
CA HIS A 139 -4.29 -4.31 -8.57
C HIS A 139 -4.51 -3.13 -7.63
N ASN A 140 -3.85 -3.18 -6.47
CA ASN A 140 -3.73 -2.03 -5.56
C ASN A 140 -3.18 -0.81 -6.31
N PRO A 141 -3.63 0.41 -5.95
CA PRO A 141 -3.16 1.63 -6.57
C PRO A 141 -1.66 1.83 -6.39
N ALA A 142 -1.03 2.41 -7.41
CA ALA A 142 0.30 2.96 -7.30
C ALA A 142 0.24 4.39 -6.76
N TYR A 143 1.02 4.66 -5.73
CA TYR A 143 1.14 6.00 -5.16
C TYR A 143 2.37 6.66 -5.77
N TYR A 144 2.21 7.92 -6.17
CA TYR A 144 3.27 8.72 -6.76
C TYR A 144 3.74 9.77 -5.76
N ARG A 145 5.06 9.90 -5.64
CA ARG A 145 5.65 10.95 -4.79
C ARG A 145 5.50 12.32 -5.45
N ILE A 146 4.64 13.15 -4.89
CA ILE A 146 4.48 14.52 -5.32
C ILE A 146 5.46 15.40 -4.55
N GLU A 147 6.33 16.09 -5.28
CA GLU A 147 7.23 17.10 -4.72
C GLU A 147 7.39 18.20 -5.76
N GLY A 148 6.83 19.38 -5.48
CA GLY A 148 6.79 20.47 -6.45
C GLY A 148 6.16 21.74 -5.91
N GLU A 149 6.27 22.81 -6.69
CA GLU A 149 5.70 24.12 -6.36
C GLU A 149 4.25 24.19 -6.82
N ILE A 150 3.34 24.63 -5.94
CA ILE A 150 1.96 24.93 -6.32
C ILE A 150 1.97 26.17 -7.23
N VAL A 151 1.53 26.02 -8.47
CA VAL A 151 1.42 27.13 -9.43
C VAL A 151 0.02 27.69 -9.53
N GLU A 152 -1.00 26.91 -9.15
CA GLU A 152 -2.40 27.32 -9.13
C GLU A 152 -3.16 26.62 -8.01
N VAL A 153 -4.17 27.31 -7.45
CA VAL A 153 -5.06 26.79 -6.43
C VAL A 153 -6.49 27.14 -6.83
N ASP A 154 -7.31 26.13 -7.04
CA ASP A 154 -8.75 26.24 -7.16
C ASP A 154 -9.39 25.71 -5.86
N ALA A 155 -9.62 26.62 -4.92
CA ALA A 155 -10.22 26.27 -3.64
C ALA A 155 -11.70 25.89 -3.75
N PHE A 156 -12.38 26.25 -4.85
CA PHE A 156 -13.80 25.92 -5.04
C PHE A 156 -13.94 24.45 -5.46
N GLU A 157 -13.07 23.99 -6.36
CA GLU A 157 -13.05 22.58 -6.79
C GLU A 157 -12.15 21.68 -5.93
N ASN A 158 -11.52 22.23 -4.88
CA ASN A 158 -10.49 21.55 -4.08
C ASN A 158 -9.34 21.01 -4.95
N LYS A 159 -8.86 21.78 -5.91
CA LYS A 159 -7.76 21.39 -6.81
C LYS A 159 -6.55 22.31 -6.65
N ILE A 160 -5.38 21.74 -6.90
CA ILE A 160 -4.13 22.48 -7.05
C ILE A 160 -3.42 22.01 -8.32
N GLU A 161 -2.70 22.93 -8.96
CA GLU A 161 -1.74 22.57 -9.99
C GLU A 161 -0.34 22.64 -9.41
N VAL A 162 0.41 21.55 -9.52
CA VAL A 162 1.75 21.44 -8.96
C VAL A 162 2.76 21.25 -10.07
N LYS A 163 3.71 22.17 -10.15
CA LYS A 163 4.84 22.08 -11.04
C LYS A 163 5.90 21.17 -10.43
N GLN A 164 6.06 20.01 -11.04
CA GLN A 164 7.09 19.04 -10.69
C GLN A 164 8.00 18.83 -11.91
N LYS A 165 9.23 19.34 -11.82
CA LYS A 165 10.19 19.41 -12.94
C LYS A 165 9.57 20.20 -14.12
N ASP A 166 9.43 19.57 -15.28
CA ASP A 166 8.91 20.19 -16.52
C ASP A 166 7.41 19.92 -16.75
N LYS A 167 6.69 19.42 -15.74
CA LYS A 167 5.27 19.06 -15.83
C LYS A 167 4.44 19.84 -14.85
N ILE A 168 3.19 20.06 -15.25
CA ILE A 168 2.10 20.47 -14.36
C ILE A 168 1.25 19.24 -14.09
N LEU A 169 1.02 18.96 -12.81
CA LEU A 169 0.14 17.90 -12.34
C LEU A 169 -1.13 18.56 -11.80
N GLU A 170 -2.30 18.13 -12.26
CA GLU A 170 -3.58 18.50 -11.66
C GLU A 170 -3.83 17.57 -10.48
N ILE A 171 -3.98 18.12 -9.28
CA ILE A 171 -4.10 17.34 -8.04
C ILE A 171 -5.37 17.76 -7.30
N SER A 172 -6.28 16.81 -7.14
CA SER A 172 -7.41 16.93 -6.23
C SER A 172 -6.93 16.84 -4.78
N THR A 173 -7.44 17.73 -3.94
CA THR A 173 -7.20 17.84 -2.49
C THR A 173 -8.47 17.56 -1.70
N ALA A 174 -9.54 17.10 -2.35
CA ALA A 174 -10.84 16.86 -1.72
C ALA A 174 -10.72 15.88 -0.55
N SER A 175 -9.97 14.79 -0.75
CA SER A 175 -9.82 13.69 0.20
C SER A 175 -8.80 13.94 1.32
N ILE A 176 -8.08 15.07 1.30
CA ILE A 176 -7.14 15.38 2.39
C ILE A 176 -7.91 15.81 3.65
N ALA A 177 -7.68 15.10 4.75
CA ALA A 177 -8.28 15.37 6.06
C ALA A 177 -7.53 16.48 6.82
N LEU A 178 -7.52 17.69 6.27
CA LEU A 178 -7.02 18.90 6.94
C LEU A 178 -8.18 19.83 7.29
N ASN A 179 -8.07 20.50 8.44
CA ASN A 179 -9.03 21.54 8.81
C ASN A 179 -8.91 22.76 7.87
N GLY A 180 -9.91 23.65 7.88
CA GLY A 180 -9.97 24.77 6.93
C GLY A 180 -8.80 25.76 7.03
N GLU A 181 -8.19 25.93 8.20
CA GLU A 181 -7.02 26.81 8.38
C GLU A 181 -5.77 26.14 7.81
N LEU A 182 -5.54 24.87 8.14
CA LEU A 182 -4.42 24.07 7.63
C LEU A 182 -4.51 23.85 6.11
N LYS A 183 -5.70 23.65 5.54
CA LYS A 183 -5.86 23.58 4.08
C LYS A 183 -5.43 24.89 3.42
N LYS A 184 -5.86 26.03 3.96
CA LYS A 184 -5.50 27.36 3.44
C LYS A 184 -4.01 27.68 3.63
N SER A 185 -3.39 27.21 4.71
CA SER A 185 -1.96 27.40 4.93
C SER A 185 -1.13 26.49 4.02
N ALA A 186 -1.52 25.23 3.87
CA ALA A 186 -0.79 24.23 3.08
C ALA A 186 -0.88 24.49 1.58
N PHE A 187 -2.07 24.87 1.08
CA PHE A 187 -2.33 25.02 -0.35
C PHE A 187 -2.30 26.50 -0.75
N GLN A 188 -1.10 27.01 -0.98
CA GLN A 188 -0.88 28.38 -1.46
C GLN A 188 0.02 28.37 -2.69
N LYS A 189 -0.32 29.20 -3.68
CA LYS A 189 0.52 29.43 -4.84
C LYS A 189 1.93 29.88 -4.40
N GLY A 190 2.96 29.23 -4.94
CA GLY A 190 4.37 29.44 -4.63
C GLY A 190 4.90 28.56 -3.48
N LYS A 191 4.04 27.88 -2.71
CA LYS A 191 4.50 26.90 -1.71
C LYS A 191 4.95 25.62 -2.39
N THR A 192 5.99 25.01 -1.84
CA THR A 192 6.35 23.64 -2.18
C THR A 192 5.50 22.68 -1.37
N ILE A 193 4.95 21.66 -2.02
CA ILE A 193 4.31 20.54 -1.34
C ILE A 193 5.15 19.28 -1.48
N LYS A 194 5.03 18.41 -0.50
CA LYS A 194 5.56 17.05 -0.51
C LYS A 194 4.48 16.10 -0.03
N GLY A 195 4.32 14.95 -0.66
CA GLY A 195 3.31 13.99 -0.26
C GLY A 195 3.13 12.88 -1.28
N TYR A 196 2.02 12.15 -1.15
CA TYR A 196 1.70 11.01 -2.00
C TYR A 196 0.31 11.17 -2.58
N ALA A 197 0.18 10.79 -3.85
CA ALA A 197 -1.08 10.87 -4.58
C ALA A 197 -1.29 9.64 -5.46
N VAL A 198 -2.56 9.30 -5.70
CA VAL A 198 -2.97 8.25 -6.64
C VAL A 198 -3.29 8.90 -7.97
N GLU A 199 -2.86 8.30 -9.08
CA GLU A 199 -3.28 8.75 -10.40
C GLU A 199 -4.69 8.21 -10.69
N ILE A 200 -5.65 9.11 -10.87
CA ILE A 200 -7.05 8.77 -11.15
C ILE A 200 -7.36 8.77 -12.65
N GLU A 201 -6.67 9.65 -13.39
CA GLU A 201 -6.65 9.71 -14.85
C GLU A 201 -5.24 10.11 -15.29
N PRO A 202 -4.80 9.82 -16.53
CA PRO A 202 -3.49 10.22 -16.99
C PRO A 202 -3.20 11.71 -16.76
N GLY A 203 -2.26 12.03 -15.87
CA GLY A 203 -1.89 13.40 -15.50
C GLY A 203 -2.78 14.10 -14.46
N LYS A 204 -3.82 13.43 -13.94
CA LYS A 204 -4.66 13.90 -12.83
C LYS A 204 -4.51 12.98 -11.63
N TYR A 205 -4.33 13.58 -10.47
CA TYR A 205 -4.01 12.87 -9.24
C TYR A 205 -4.98 13.22 -8.12
N GLU A 206 -5.14 12.32 -7.18
CA GLU A 206 -5.81 12.57 -5.90
C GLU A 206 -4.78 12.49 -4.78
N LEU A 207 -4.64 13.58 -4.04
CA LEU A 207 -3.70 13.67 -2.92
C LEU A 207 -4.22 12.84 -1.74
N LYS A 208 -3.42 11.86 -1.31
CA LYS A 208 -3.72 11.01 -0.15
C LYS A 208 -3.01 11.48 1.12
N SER A 209 -1.87 12.16 0.99
CA SER A 209 -1.14 12.73 2.13
C SER A 209 -0.29 13.93 1.75
N ILE A 210 0.05 14.76 2.74
CA ILE A 210 0.94 15.90 2.60
C ILE A 210 1.84 16.01 3.83
N GLU A 211 3.13 16.26 3.61
CA GLU A 211 4.09 16.63 4.64
C GLU A 211 3.93 18.12 4.98
N LEU A 212 3.58 18.43 6.23
CA LEU A 212 3.47 19.81 6.71
C LEU A 212 4.79 20.24 7.33
N GLU A 213 5.22 21.48 7.08
CA GLU A 213 6.38 22.06 7.74
C GLU A 213 6.07 22.37 9.22
N ASN A 214 7.06 22.19 10.11
CA ASN A 214 6.92 22.27 11.56
C ASN A 214 6.32 23.58 12.12
N SER A 215 6.22 24.66 11.34
CA SER A 215 5.58 25.92 11.76
C SER A 215 4.05 25.88 11.71
N ASP A 216 3.45 24.91 11.02
CA ASP A 216 1.99 24.79 10.84
C ASP A 216 1.33 23.88 11.89
N MET A 217 2.09 23.37 12.86
CA MET A 217 1.66 22.30 13.76
C MET A 217 1.16 22.83 15.13
N GLN A 218 -0.10 23.25 15.20
CA GLN A 218 -0.92 23.03 16.39
C GLN A 218 -2.28 22.43 16.02
N SER A 219 -2.47 21.18 16.47
CA SER A 219 -3.68 20.36 16.49
C SER A 219 -4.04 19.53 15.23
N SER A 220 -3.84 18.22 15.42
CA SER A 220 -4.48 17.05 14.78
C SER A 220 -4.53 17.01 13.25
N ALA A 221 -3.52 16.41 12.65
CA ALA A 221 -3.64 15.70 11.37
C ALA A 221 -3.37 14.21 11.65
N LEU A 222 -4.23 13.34 11.12
CA LEU A 222 -4.11 11.89 11.25
C LEU A 222 -2.68 11.45 10.95
N LYS A 223 -2.10 10.67 11.85
CA LYS A 223 -0.90 9.89 11.58
C LYS A 223 -1.23 8.89 10.49
N SER A 224 -1.07 9.25 9.23
CA SER A 224 -0.84 8.22 8.22
C SER A 224 0.49 7.52 8.56
N PRO A 225 0.58 6.19 8.48
CA PRO A 225 1.82 5.45 8.75
C PRO A 225 3.02 5.97 7.95
N LEU A 226 2.75 6.53 6.76
CA LEU A 226 3.70 7.23 5.90
C LEU A 226 4.45 8.40 6.59
N MET A 227 3.78 9.17 7.45
CA MET A 227 4.41 10.28 8.19
C MET A 227 5.21 9.79 9.41
N ALA A 228 4.74 8.73 10.07
CA ALA A 228 5.37 8.22 11.29
C ALA A 228 6.67 7.43 11.01
N LYS A 229 6.78 6.75 9.85
CA LYS A 229 7.98 5.98 9.49
C LYS A 229 9.12 6.82 8.89
N MET A 230 8.85 8.03 8.37
CA MET A 230 9.91 8.86 7.75
C MET A 230 10.69 9.74 8.74
N LEU A 231 10.24 9.83 10.01
CA LEU A 231 10.93 10.56 11.08
C LEU A 231 11.98 9.68 11.81
N LEU A 232 12.79 8.91 11.09
CA LEU A 232 13.98 8.24 11.65
C LEU A 232 15.10 8.06 10.62
N ILE A 233 15.41 9.08 9.81
CA ILE A 233 16.71 9.19 9.13
C ILE A 233 17.39 10.46 9.65
N LEU A 234 17.84 10.40 10.91
CA LEU A 234 18.84 11.34 11.41
C LEU A 234 20.21 10.86 10.92
N ALA A 235 20.84 11.70 10.10
CA ALA A 235 22.22 11.68 9.66
C ALA A 235 23.15 10.69 10.39
N MET A 236 23.61 9.65 9.68
CA MET A 236 24.97 9.16 9.85
C MET A 236 25.64 9.10 8.49
N GLY A 237 26.73 9.85 8.39
CA GLY A 237 27.50 9.96 7.18
C GLY A 237 28.18 8.65 6.79
N SER A 238 28.46 8.57 5.50
CA SER A 238 29.56 7.83 4.88
C SER A 238 29.70 6.32 5.17
N CYS A 239 29.76 5.61 4.04
CA CYS A 239 30.60 4.43 3.76
C CYS A 239 29.91 3.07 3.87
N GLY A 240 30.12 2.26 2.82
CA GLY A 240 30.14 0.80 2.94
C GLY A 240 29.09 0.06 2.12
N ALA A 241 29.54 -0.53 1.02
CA ALA A 241 28.81 -1.50 0.21
C ALA A 241 28.33 -2.73 1.01
N GLY A 242 27.29 -3.40 0.53
CA GLY A 242 26.92 -4.74 0.99
C GLY A 242 25.66 -5.31 0.36
N MET A 243 25.80 -5.95 -0.80
CA MET A 243 24.81 -6.93 -1.31
C MET A 243 24.67 -8.08 -0.29
N ILE A 244 23.45 -8.57 -0.05
CA ILE A 244 23.26 -9.84 0.67
C ILE A 244 22.55 -10.83 -0.26
N TRP A 245 23.31 -11.86 -0.64
CA TRP A 245 22.80 -13.14 -1.15
C TRP A 245 22.40 -14.03 0.02
N ILE A 246 21.26 -14.70 -0.09
CA ILE A 246 20.81 -15.74 0.84
C ILE A 246 21.65 -17.00 0.62
N LYS A 247 22.40 -17.42 1.64
CA LYS A 247 23.16 -18.68 1.64
C LYS A 247 22.26 -19.80 2.17
N LYS A 248 21.90 -20.72 1.28
CA LYS A 248 21.26 -22.01 1.55
C LYS A 248 22.10 -22.79 2.57
N LYS A 249 21.49 -23.29 3.64
CA LYS A 249 22.15 -24.18 4.60
C LYS A 249 21.86 -25.61 4.15
N ASP A 250 22.89 -26.27 3.62
CA ASP A 250 22.82 -27.67 3.19
C ASP A 250 22.54 -28.60 4.37
N GLN A 251 21.63 -29.55 4.15
CA GLN A 251 21.53 -30.80 4.91
C GLN A 251 22.66 -31.75 4.49
N ALA A 252 23.25 -32.45 5.47
CA ALA A 252 23.86 -33.77 5.32
C ALA A 252 23.87 -34.43 6.71
N LEU A 253 23.00 -35.42 6.95
CA LEU A 253 23.20 -36.87 6.78
C LEU A 253 23.75 -37.58 8.03
N LYS A 254 23.02 -38.62 8.46
CA LYS A 254 23.34 -39.57 9.53
C LYS A 254 24.48 -40.53 9.12
N SER A 255 25.32 -40.91 10.09
CA SER A 255 25.88 -42.26 10.39
C SER A 255 27.13 -42.07 11.28
N ALA A 256 27.44 -42.83 12.33
CA ALA A 256 27.01 -44.16 12.80
C ALA A 256 27.05 -44.19 14.34
#